data_AF-A0A7S1D765-F1
#
_entry.id   AF-A0A7S1D765-F1
#
_cell.length_a   1.000
_cell.length_b   1.000
_cell.length_c   1.000
_cell.angle_alpha   90.00
_cell.angle_beta   90.00
_cell.angle_gamma   90.00
#
_symmetry.space_group_name_H-M   'P 1'
#
loop_
_entity.id
_entity.type
_entity.pdbx_description
1 polymer ?
#
loop_
_entity_poly.entity_id
_entity_poly.type
_entity_poly.pdbx_seq_one_letter_code
_entity_poly.pdbx_strand_id
1 'polypeptide(L)'
;MEVLTEAYEASLVAKENKGRTPMHLAMVNAHRAASPGVIRFLLEKSGPDLVNMRDHDGYLPLHLLALGLKGFKADEIEQRNNVSECLKMYLGAEPKPTADFLTALQDLPDWLQDVAVVSPHVRNILNKKIVRRFPTSIL
;
A
#
# COMPACT_ATOMS: atom_id res chain seq x y z
N MET A 1 16.56 -10.45 19.48
CA MET A 1 17.03 -9.89 18.18
C MET A 1 16.70 -8.40 18.15
N GLU A 2 17.21 -7.60 19.10
CA GLU A 2 16.87 -6.16 19.25
C GLU A 2 18.04 -5.22 18.91
N VAL A 3 19.23 -5.76 18.56
CA VAL A 3 20.48 -4.99 18.48
C VAL A 3 20.71 -4.35 17.09
N LEU A 4 19.87 -4.65 16.09
CA LEU A 4 20.03 -4.08 14.73
C LEU A 4 19.18 -2.82 14.47
N THR A 5 18.26 -2.47 15.37
CA THR A 5 17.26 -1.42 15.10
C THR A 5 17.68 -0.01 15.49
N GLU A 6 18.69 0.15 16.36
CA GLU A 6 19.17 1.48 16.77
C GLU A 6 20.24 2.07 15.84
N ALA A 7 20.94 1.25 15.05
CA ALA A 7 22.06 1.73 14.23
C ALA A 7 21.64 2.31 12.87
N TYR A 8 20.39 2.10 12.43
CA TYR A 8 20.03 2.31 11.02
C TYR A 8 18.58 2.79 10.80
N GLU A 9 18.05 3.64 11.67
CA GLU A 9 16.78 4.37 11.40
C GLU A 9 16.80 5.05 10.02
N ALA A 10 17.97 5.55 9.59
CA ALA A 10 18.17 6.15 8.27
C ALA A 10 17.97 5.19 7.09
N SER A 11 18.16 3.86 7.27
CA SER A 11 17.90 2.88 6.19
C SER A 11 16.42 2.58 5.98
N LEU A 12 15.57 2.87 6.97
CA LEU A 12 14.14 2.65 6.85
C LEU A 12 13.47 3.64 5.87
N VAL A 13 14.14 4.76 5.61
CA VAL A 13 13.74 5.78 4.63
C VAL A 13 14.73 5.86 3.46
N ALA A 14 15.80 5.07 3.48
CA ALA A 14 16.79 5.07 2.41
C ALA A 14 16.13 4.69 1.09
N LYS A 15 16.36 5.54 0.09
CA LYS A 15 15.91 5.30 -1.27
C LYS A 15 16.97 4.49 -1.99
N GLU A 16 16.57 3.36 -2.57
CA GLU A 16 17.41 2.62 -3.52
C GLU A 16 17.66 3.49 -4.77
N ASN A 17 18.54 3.06 -5.69
CA ASN A 17 18.88 3.81 -6.92
C ASN A 17 17.66 4.20 -7.78
N LYS A 18 16.52 3.52 -7.62
CA LYS A 18 15.24 3.84 -8.29
C LYS A 18 14.33 4.78 -7.47
N GLY A 19 14.80 5.34 -6.36
CA GLY A 19 13.97 6.13 -5.45
C GLY A 19 13.08 5.30 -4.53
N ARG A 20 13.20 3.97 -4.57
CA ARG A 20 12.30 3.05 -3.86
C ARG A 20 12.66 2.97 -2.38
N THR A 21 11.64 3.11 -1.54
CA THR A 21 11.77 2.93 -0.09
C THR A 21 11.59 1.46 0.27
N PRO A 22 11.96 1.04 1.49
CA PRO A 22 11.69 -0.32 1.95
C PRO A 22 10.21 -0.74 1.86
N MET A 23 9.27 0.22 2.00
CA MET A 23 7.83 -0.03 1.80
C MET A 23 7.51 -0.49 0.36
N HIS A 24 8.15 0.13 -0.63
CA HIS A 24 8.00 -0.25 -2.03
C HIS A 24 8.45 -1.70 -2.24
N LEU A 25 9.60 -2.08 -1.67
CA LEU A 25 10.15 -3.42 -1.78
C LEU A 25 9.29 -4.46 -1.04
N ALA A 26 8.76 -4.12 0.13
CA ALA A 26 7.86 -4.97 0.89
C ALA A 26 6.55 -5.23 0.12
N MET A 27 6.00 -4.20 -0.55
CA MET A 27 4.79 -4.32 -1.37
C MET A 27 4.98 -5.20 -2.60
N VAL A 28 6.10 -5.07 -3.33
CA VAL A 28 6.42 -6.00 -4.44
C VAL A 28 6.44 -7.45 -3.97
N ASN A 29 6.91 -7.69 -2.74
CA ASN A 29 7.05 -9.01 -2.16
C ASN A 29 5.88 -9.41 -1.23
N ALA A 30 4.74 -8.72 -1.26
CA ALA A 30 3.63 -8.93 -0.32
C ALA A 30 3.06 -10.36 -0.28
N HIS A 31 3.32 -11.16 -1.32
CA HIS A 31 2.97 -12.57 -1.40
C HIS A 31 3.75 -13.45 -0.42
N ARG A 32 4.94 -13.02 0.03
CA ARG A 32 5.76 -13.78 0.98
C ARG A 32 5.18 -13.72 2.39
N ALA A 33 5.29 -14.82 3.13
CA ALA A 33 4.83 -14.92 4.52
C ALA A 33 5.49 -13.90 5.48
N ALA A 34 6.71 -13.44 5.17
CA ALA A 34 7.41 -12.46 6.00
C ALA A 34 6.95 -11.01 5.76
N SER A 35 6.24 -10.72 4.67
CA SER A 35 5.94 -9.35 4.24
C SER A 35 4.99 -8.58 5.16
N PRO A 36 3.89 -9.17 5.69
CA PRO A 36 3.05 -8.49 6.66
C PRO A 36 3.82 -8.05 7.91
N GLY A 37 4.73 -8.91 8.40
CA GLY A 37 5.59 -8.59 9.53
C GLY A 37 6.55 -7.43 9.24
N VAL A 38 7.13 -7.39 8.04
CA VAL A 38 8.01 -6.30 7.59
C VAL A 38 7.24 -4.98 7.47
N ILE A 39 6.04 -4.99 6.88
CA ILE A 39 5.19 -3.79 6.73
C ILE A 39 4.77 -3.25 8.10
N ARG A 40 4.31 -4.13 8.99
CA ARG A 40 3.96 -3.75 10.36
C ARG A 40 5.15 -3.09 11.05
N PHE A 41 6.32 -3.71 10.97
CA PHE A 41 7.54 -3.18 11.57
C PHE A 41 7.95 -1.82 10.97
N LEU A 42 7.84 -1.66 9.64
CA LEU A 42 8.12 -0.40 8.95
C LEU A 42 7.14 0.71 9.37
N LEU A 43 5.85 0.41 9.50
CA LEU A 43 4.83 1.36 9.95
C LEU A 43 5.06 1.77 11.41
N GLU A 44 5.43 0.83 12.28
CA GLU A 44 5.73 1.11 13.69
C GLU A 44 6.99 1.97 13.86
N LYS A 45 8.01 1.78 13.01
CA LYS A 45 9.29 2.48 13.14
C LYS A 45 9.38 3.78 12.33
N SER A 46 8.86 3.83 11.11
CA SER A 46 8.99 4.98 10.21
C SER A 46 7.72 5.83 10.10
N GLY A 47 6.61 5.36 10.69
CA GLY A 47 5.35 6.08 10.67
C GLY A 47 4.58 6.00 9.35
N PRO A 48 3.37 6.59 9.32
CA PRO A 48 2.43 6.46 8.20
C PRO A 48 2.85 7.23 6.95
N ASP A 49 3.80 8.16 7.02
CA ASP A 49 4.21 8.92 5.83
C ASP A 49 4.91 8.07 4.76
N LEU A 50 5.46 6.91 5.15
CA LEU A 50 6.12 5.97 4.25
C LEU A 50 5.17 5.41 3.17
N VAL A 51 3.86 5.34 3.45
CA VAL A 51 2.85 4.90 2.46
C VAL A 51 2.61 5.93 1.36
N ASN A 52 2.95 7.20 1.61
CA ASN A 52 2.74 8.29 0.67
C ASN A 52 3.99 8.62 -0.16
N MET A 53 5.13 7.99 0.12
CA MET A 53 6.36 8.21 -0.61
C MET A 53 6.27 7.66 -2.03
N ARG A 54 6.85 8.38 -2.97
CA ARG A 54 6.91 8.00 -4.39
C ARG A 54 8.34 7.65 -4.76
N ASP A 55 8.50 6.66 -5.63
CA ASP A 55 9.78 6.37 -6.26
C ASP A 55 10.10 7.38 -7.40
N HIS A 56 11.24 7.20 -8.10
CA HIS A 56 11.65 8.11 -9.16
C HIS A 56 10.70 8.11 -10.37
N ASP A 57 9.96 7.03 -10.56
CA ASP A 57 8.96 6.89 -11.62
C ASP A 57 7.58 7.47 -11.18
N GLY A 58 7.49 7.98 -9.95
CA GLY A 58 6.25 8.53 -9.39
C GLY A 58 5.32 7.47 -8.82
N TYR A 59 5.73 6.21 -8.75
CA TYR A 59 4.91 5.12 -8.24
C TYR A 59 4.88 5.11 -6.72
N LEU A 60 3.68 4.87 -6.18
CA LEU A 60 3.45 4.58 -4.77
C LEU A 60 3.75 3.09 -4.48
N PRO A 61 3.97 2.71 -3.21
CA PRO A 61 4.13 1.31 -2.82
C PRO A 61 2.97 0.43 -3.31
N LEU A 62 1.75 0.98 -3.32
CA LEU A 62 0.55 0.30 -3.82
C LEU A 62 0.61 -0.05 -5.32
N HIS A 63 1.23 0.78 -6.16
CA HIS A 63 1.42 0.42 -7.58
C HIS A 63 2.35 -0.77 -7.72
N LEU A 64 3.40 -0.82 -6.87
CA LEU A 64 4.34 -1.91 -6.92
C LEU A 64 3.74 -3.22 -6.39
N LEU A 65 2.76 -3.15 -5.48
CA LEU A 65 1.94 -4.29 -5.10
C LEU A 65 1.25 -4.89 -6.33
N ALA A 66 0.56 -4.05 -7.12
CA ALA A 66 -0.12 -4.48 -8.34
C ALA A 66 0.87 -5.13 -9.32
N LEU A 67 2.05 -4.52 -9.52
CA LEU A 67 3.11 -5.05 -10.38
C LEU A 67 3.65 -6.40 -9.88
N GLY A 68 3.85 -6.57 -8.57
CA GLY A 68 4.27 -7.83 -7.97
C GLY A 68 3.25 -8.96 -8.18
N LEU A 69 1.97 -8.62 -8.23
CA LEU A 69 0.88 -9.57 -8.50
C LEU A 69 0.76 -9.96 -9.98
N LYS A 70 1.29 -9.18 -10.93
CA LYS A 70 1.22 -9.51 -12.37
C LYS A 70 1.99 -10.79 -12.75
N GLY A 71 2.91 -11.27 -11.92
CA GLY A 71 3.64 -12.52 -12.10
C GLY A 71 3.14 -13.69 -11.23
N PHE A 72 2.07 -13.50 -10.46
CA PHE A 72 1.59 -14.45 -9.45
C PHE A 72 0.61 -15.48 -10.03
N LYS A 73 0.77 -16.75 -9.63
CA LYS A 73 -0.20 -17.82 -9.89
C LYS A 73 -1.14 -17.94 -8.70
N ALA A 74 -2.43 -17.76 -8.96
CA ALA A 74 -3.45 -17.53 -7.94
C ALA A 74 -3.81 -18.75 -7.05
N ASP A 75 -3.03 -19.83 -7.08
CA ASP A 75 -3.34 -21.12 -6.46
C ASP A 75 -3.02 -21.19 -4.96
N GLU A 76 -2.21 -20.27 -4.43
CA GLU A 76 -1.85 -20.28 -3.01
C GLU A 76 -2.72 -19.33 -2.18
N ILE A 77 -3.67 -19.90 -1.42
CA ILE A 77 -4.56 -19.18 -0.50
C ILE A 77 -3.75 -18.37 0.53
N GLU A 78 -2.65 -18.93 1.02
CA GLU A 78 -1.78 -18.26 2.00
C GLU A 78 -1.19 -16.96 1.44
N GLN A 79 -0.71 -16.97 0.20
CA GLN A 79 -0.18 -15.76 -0.44
C GLN A 79 -1.26 -14.71 -0.66
N ARG A 80 -2.49 -15.11 -1.05
CA ARG A 80 -3.62 -14.19 -1.15
C ARG A 80 -3.94 -13.54 0.21
N ASN A 81 -3.91 -14.34 1.28
CA ASN A 81 -4.11 -13.85 2.64
C ASN A 81 -3.02 -12.85 3.02
N ASN A 82 -1.74 -13.18 2.77
CA ASN A 82 -0.60 -12.30 3.05
C ASN A 82 -0.74 -10.95 2.33
N VAL A 83 -1.06 -10.96 1.03
CA VAL A 83 -1.27 -9.75 0.23
C VAL A 83 -2.45 -8.94 0.78
N SER A 84 -3.55 -9.61 1.14
CA SER A 84 -4.72 -8.94 1.71
C SER A 84 -4.40 -8.27 3.05
N GLU A 85 -3.59 -8.91 3.90
CA GLU A 85 -3.12 -8.32 5.15
C GLU A 85 -2.19 -7.14 4.91
N CYS A 86 -1.24 -7.27 3.99
CA CYS A 86 -0.34 -6.18 3.60
C CYS A 86 -1.13 -4.94 3.16
N LEU A 87 -2.16 -5.14 2.34
CA LEU A 87 -3.04 -4.07 1.89
C LEU A 87 -3.84 -3.47 3.05
N LYS A 88 -4.41 -4.30 3.93
CA LYS A 88 -5.15 -3.82 5.11
C LYS A 88 -4.27 -2.95 6.01
N MET A 89 -3.03 -3.38 6.27
CA MET A 89 -2.06 -2.60 7.05
C MET A 89 -1.71 -1.28 6.36
N TYR A 90 -1.47 -1.32 5.04
CA TYR A 90 -1.20 -0.12 4.24
C TYR A 90 -2.37 0.88 4.30
N LEU A 91 -3.61 0.40 4.15
CA LEU A 91 -4.80 1.25 4.21
C LEU A 91 -5.09 1.75 5.63
N GLY A 92 -4.71 0.97 6.65
CA GLY A 92 -4.79 1.36 8.06
C GLY A 92 -3.84 2.51 8.42
N ALA A 93 -2.77 2.71 7.64
CA ALA A 93 -1.88 3.86 7.76
C ALA A 93 -2.47 5.17 7.17
N GLU A 94 -3.74 5.14 6.73
CA GLU A 94 -4.48 6.27 6.16
C GLU A 94 -3.72 7.03 5.04
N PRO A 95 -3.37 6.34 3.92
CA PRO A 95 -2.69 6.97 2.80
C PRO A 95 -3.47 8.15 2.22
N LYS A 96 -2.77 9.18 1.77
CA LYS A 96 -3.39 10.38 1.19
C LYS A 96 -4.15 10.01 -0.08
N PRO A 97 -5.44 10.40 -0.20
CA PRO A 97 -6.26 10.15 -1.39
C PRO A 97 -5.83 11.04 -2.55
N THR A 98 -4.76 10.65 -3.21
CA THR A 98 -4.23 11.29 -4.42
C THR A 98 -4.78 10.60 -5.67
N ALA A 99 -4.64 11.24 -6.84
CA ALA A 99 -5.02 10.62 -8.12
C ALA A 99 -4.25 9.31 -8.33
N ASP A 100 -2.94 9.34 -8.07
CA ASP A 100 -2.04 8.19 -8.19
C ASP A 100 -2.46 7.03 -7.27
N PHE A 101 -2.89 7.31 -6.03
CA PHE A 101 -3.41 6.28 -5.12
C PHE A 101 -4.65 5.57 -5.69
N LEU A 102 -5.56 6.32 -6.33
CA LEU A 102 -6.78 5.75 -6.89
C LEU A 102 -6.51 4.98 -8.19
N THR A 103 -5.59 5.46 -9.02
CA THR A 103 -5.10 4.71 -10.17
C THR A 103 -4.45 3.41 -9.73
N ALA A 104 -3.63 3.44 -8.68
CA ALA A 104 -3.05 2.21 -8.10
C ALA A 104 -4.12 1.23 -7.61
N LEU A 105 -5.19 1.71 -6.97
CA LEU A 105 -6.31 0.86 -6.56
C LEU A 105 -7.05 0.24 -7.75
N GLN A 106 -7.21 0.98 -8.85
CA GLN A 106 -7.83 0.48 -10.08
C GLN A 106 -6.97 -0.57 -10.79
N ASP A 107 -5.64 -0.50 -10.65
CA ASP A 107 -4.70 -1.46 -11.21
C ASP A 107 -4.65 -2.80 -10.43
N LEU A 108 -5.29 -2.88 -9.26
CA LEU A 108 -5.36 -4.11 -8.46
C LEU A 108 -6.36 -5.11 -9.07
N PRO A 109 -6.16 -6.42 -8.86
CA PRO A 109 -7.14 -7.42 -9.26
C PRO A 109 -8.44 -7.32 -8.45
N ASP A 110 -9.56 -7.74 -9.04
CA ASP A 110 -10.91 -7.59 -8.49
C ASP A 110 -11.03 -8.02 -7.02
N TRP A 111 -10.54 -9.22 -6.68
CA TRP A 111 -10.59 -9.76 -5.31
C TRP A 111 -9.85 -8.89 -4.28
N LEU A 112 -8.86 -8.11 -4.71
CA LEU A 112 -8.10 -7.22 -3.85
C LEU A 112 -8.72 -5.82 -3.80
N GLN A 113 -9.39 -5.38 -4.88
CA GLN A 113 -10.25 -4.20 -4.86
C GLN A 113 -11.38 -4.36 -3.84
N ASP A 114 -12.00 -5.54 -3.76
CA ASP A 114 -13.04 -5.84 -2.76
C ASP A 114 -12.50 -5.64 -1.34
N VAL A 115 -11.30 -6.16 -1.06
CA VAL A 115 -10.63 -5.97 0.24
C VAL A 115 -10.34 -4.48 0.50
N ALA A 116 -9.94 -3.73 -0.53
CA ALA A 116 -9.69 -2.30 -0.40
C ALA A 116 -10.96 -1.52 -0.07
N VAL A 117 -12.07 -1.81 -0.75
CA VAL A 117 -13.36 -1.12 -0.59
C VAL A 117 -13.99 -1.38 0.77
N VAL A 118 -13.72 -2.54 1.38
CA VAL A 118 -14.14 -2.85 2.76
C VAL A 118 -13.44 -1.94 3.79
N SER A 119 -12.27 -1.39 3.48
CA SER A 119 -11.57 -0.48 4.38
C SER A 119 -12.36 0.82 4.59
N PRO A 120 -12.63 1.24 5.85
CA PRO A 120 -13.35 2.48 6.16
C PRO A 120 -12.71 3.71 5.51
N HIS A 121 -11.38 3.72 5.40
CA HIS A 121 -10.61 4.81 4.80
C HIS A 121 -10.94 4.98 3.31
N VAL A 122 -10.80 3.90 2.52
CA VAL A 122 -11.09 3.91 1.08
C VAL A 122 -12.56 4.22 0.83
N ARG A 123 -13.46 3.62 1.61
CA ARG A 123 -14.89 3.90 1.52
C ARG A 123 -15.21 5.38 1.74
N ASN A 124 -14.59 6.02 2.75
CA ASN A 124 -14.77 7.44 3.01
C ASN A 124 -14.25 8.30 1.85
N ILE A 125 -13.10 7.94 1.27
CA ILE A 125 -12.52 8.61 0.10
C ILE A 125 -13.45 8.51 -1.12
N LEU A 126 -13.93 7.30 -1.43
CA LEU A 126 -14.84 7.06 -2.55
C LEU A 126 -16.17 7.79 -2.34
N ASN A 127 -16.75 7.72 -1.13
CA ASN A 127 -17.97 8.45 -0.79
C ASN A 127 -17.79 9.97 -0.97
N LYS A 128 -16.69 10.55 -0.47
CA LYS A 128 -16.39 11.98 -0.69
C LYS A 128 -16.25 12.34 -2.16
N LYS A 129 -15.68 11.45 -2.98
CA LYS A 129 -15.58 11.66 -4.43
C LYS A 129 -16.92 11.58 -5.14
N ILE A 130 -17.79 10.64 -4.76
CA ILE A 130 -19.15 10.53 -5.28
C ILE A 130 -19.94 11.81 -4.94
N VAL A 131 -19.90 12.25 -3.69
CA VAL A 131 -20.59 13.48 -3.24
C VAL A 131 -20.08 14.72 -3.98
N ARG A 132 -18.78 14.83 -4.25
CA ARG A 132 -18.22 15.94 -5.05
C ARG A 132 -18.55 15.88 -6.55
N ARG A 133 -18.79 14.69 -7.10
CA ARG A 133 -19.16 14.51 -8.52
C ARG A 133 -20.61 14.88 -8.79
N PHE A 134 -21.46 14.84 -7.76
CA PHE A 134 -22.84 15.30 -7.80
C PHE A 134 -23.04 16.47 -6.82
N PRO A 135 -22.58 17.70 -7.14
CA PRO A 135 -23.17 18.84 -6.48
C PRO A 135 -24.64 18.81 -6.88
N THR A 136 -25.52 18.55 -5.92
CA THR A 136 -26.96 18.68 -6.08
C THR A 136 -27.24 20.08 -6.61
N SER A 137 -27.41 20.21 -7.93
CA SER A 137 -28.14 21.31 -8.54
C SER A 137 -29.59 21.12 -8.12
N ILE A 138 -29.88 21.56 -6.91
CA ILE A 138 -31.24 21.86 -6.48
C ILE A 138 -31.18 23.33 -6.11
N LEU A 139 -31.50 24.16 -7.10
CA LEU A 139 -31.90 25.55 -6.94
C LEU A 139 -33.07 25.78 -7.89
#